data_AF-A0A6V8L7G3-F1
#
_entry.id   AF-A0A6V8L7G3-F1
#
_cell.length_a   1.000
_cell.length_b   1.000
_cell.length_c   1.000
_cell.angle_alpha   90.00
_cell.angle_beta   90.00
_cell.angle_gamma   90.00
#
_symmetry.space_group_name_H-M   'P 1'
#
loop_
_entity.id
_entity.type
_entity.pdbx_description
1 polymer ?
#
loop_
_entity_poly.entity_id
_entity_poly.type
_entity_poly.pdbx_seq_one_letter_code
_entity_poly.pdbx_strand_id
1 'polypeptide(L)'
;MLNAAFASTSAQDSERVPGGAEAGDLPPEVLEMMSRIEKNMEFFIGYEVPPFARYVPDLAALSASSVPVVAAVGGETQVDFAPRRATIELAARLGVEPTVFPGDHGGFGTHVEAFAASLDLALS
;
A
#
# COMPACT_ATOMS: atom_id res chain seq x y z
N MET A 1 -2.73 -16.29 -17.06
CA MET A 1 -3.09 -15.01 -17.74
C MET A 1 -3.15 -13.81 -16.79
N LEU A 2 -2.86 -13.96 -15.48
CA LEU A 2 -2.86 -12.84 -14.53
C LEU A 2 -1.51 -12.10 -14.39
N ASN A 3 -0.42 -12.61 -14.99
CA ASN A 3 0.91 -11.98 -14.92
C ASN A 3 1.08 -10.77 -15.87
N ALA A 4 0.21 -10.62 -16.86
CA ALA A 4 0.39 -9.59 -17.90
C ALA A 4 -0.08 -8.20 -17.47
N ALA A 5 -1.01 -8.08 -16.51
CA ALA A 5 -1.61 -6.80 -16.16
C ALA A 5 -0.71 -5.89 -15.29
N PHE A 6 0.19 -6.47 -14.48
CA PHE A 6 1.24 -5.70 -13.80
C PHE A 6 2.48 -5.47 -14.68
N ALA A 7 2.68 -6.31 -15.71
CA ALA A 7 3.81 -6.24 -16.63
C ALA A 7 3.58 -5.32 -17.85
N SER A 8 2.36 -4.84 -18.10
CA SER A 8 2.07 -4.09 -19.33
C SER A 8 2.43 -2.60 -19.27
N THR A 9 2.81 -2.07 -18.11
CA THR A 9 3.38 -0.71 -18.01
C THR A 9 4.92 -0.74 -18.07
N SER A 10 5.55 -1.91 -18.01
CA SER A 10 7.00 -2.05 -17.85
C SER A 10 7.78 -2.37 -19.13
N ALA A 11 7.12 -2.55 -20.28
CA ALA A 11 7.82 -2.93 -21.51
C ALA A 11 8.63 -1.78 -22.17
N GLN A 12 8.48 -0.54 -21.71
CA GLN A 12 9.29 0.61 -22.16
C GLN A 12 10.06 1.31 -21.04
N ASP A 13 9.98 0.80 -19.81
CA ASP A 13 10.60 1.41 -18.62
C ASP A 13 11.47 0.40 -17.84
N SER A 14 11.80 -0.74 -18.45
CA SER A 14 12.43 -1.90 -17.80
C SER A 14 13.88 -1.69 -17.35
N GLU A 15 14.50 -0.57 -17.70
CA GLU A 15 15.88 -0.24 -17.32
C GLU A 15 15.98 0.83 -16.22
N ARG A 16 14.87 1.49 -15.87
CA ARG A 16 14.90 2.63 -14.94
C ARG A 16 14.33 2.25 -13.58
N VAL A 17 15.19 2.19 -12.56
CA VAL A 17 14.75 2.11 -11.15
C VAL A 17 14.29 3.50 -10.66
N PRO A 18 13.39 3.57 -9.66
CA PRO A 18 12.98 4.83 -9.05
C PRO A 18 14.20 5.65 -8.63
N GLY A 19 14.33 6.87 -9.18
CA GLY A 19 15.51 7.73 -9.00
C GLY A 19 16.41 7.90 -10.23
N GLY A 20 16.19 7.12 -11.31
CA GLY A 20 16.85 7.34 -12.60
C GLY A 20 18.30 6.86 -12.71
N ALA A 21 18.75 5.99 -11.81
CA ALA A 21 20.03 5.30 -11.92
C ALA A 21 19.90 4.10 -12.87
N GLU A 22 20.95 3.82 -13.64
CA GLU A 22 21.11 2.55 -14.36
C GLU A 22 21.40 1.44 -13.35
N ALA A 23 20.89 0.22 -13.58
CA ALA A 23 21.05 -0.89 -12.63
C ALA A 23 22.53 -1.22 -12.30
N GLY A 24 23.48 -0.85 -13.17
CA GLY A 24 24.92 -1.04 -12.96
C GLY A 24 25.58 -0.11 -11.93
N ASP A 25 24.92 0.99 -11.54
CA ASP A 25 25.48 2.02 -10.65
C ASP A 25 25.02 1.90 -9.19
N LEU A 26 24.20 0.89 -8.87
CA LEU A 26 23.71 0.69 -7.51
C LEU A 26 24.78 0.07 -6.60
N PRO A 27 24.87 0.47 -5.32
CA PRO A 27 25.76 -0.17 -4.36
C PRO A 27 25.51 -1.68 -4.26
N PRO A 28 26.55 -2.52 -4.02
CA PRO A 28 26.40 -3.98 -3.96
C PRO A 28 25.31 -4.45 -2.99
N GLU A 29 25.14 -3.77 -1.85
CA GLU A 29 24.11 -4.09 -0.88
C GLU A 29 22.68 -3.88 -1.42
N VAL A 30 22.48 -2.89 -2.29
CA VAL A 30 21.18 -2.60 -2.91
C VAL A 30 20.87 -3.65 -3.97
N LEU A 31 21.87 -4.06 -4.77
CA LEU A 31 21.72 -5.14 -5.74
C LEU A 31 21.36 -6.46 -5.08
N GLU A 32 22.01 -6.79 -3.95
CA GLU A 32 21.68 -7.98 -3.17
C GLU A 32 20.25 -7.90 -2.61
N MET A 33 19.84 -6.75 -2.08
CA MET A 33 18.47 -6.53 -1.60
C MET A 33 17.45 -6.74 -2.72
N MET A 34 17.67 -6.17 -3.90
CA MET A 34 16.77 -6.33 -5.05
C MET A 34 16.68 -7.80 -5.50
N SER A 35 17.81 -8.51 -5.58
CA SER A 35 17.81 -9.94 -5.93
C SER A 35 17.03 -10.78 -4.92
N ARG A 36 17.09 -10.44 -3.62
CA ARG A 36 16.30 -11.10 -2.58
C ARG A 36 14.80 -10.81 -2.72
N ILE A 37 14.44 -9.57 -3.01
CA ILE A 37 13.04 -9.18 -3.26
C ILE A 37 12.49 -9.99 -4.45
N GLU A 38 13.20 -9.99 -5.57
CA GLU A 38 12.80 -10.72 -6.79
C GLU A 38 12.58 -12.22 -6.51
N LYS A 39 13.54 -12.87 -5.86
CA LYS A 39 13.43 -14.31 -5.49
C LYS A 39 12.24 -14.60 -4.59
N ASN A 40 11.87 -13.66 -3.73
CA ASN A 40 10.75 -13.85 -2.80
C ASN A 40 9.39 -13.50 -3.40
N MET A 41 9.33 -12.87 -4.59
CA MET A 41 8.06 -12.43 -5.17
C MET A 41 7.08 -13.57 -5.46
N GLU A 42 7.58 -14.73 -5.93
CA GLU A 42 6.72 -15.89 -6.17
C GLU A 42 6.10 -16.40 -4.86
N PHE A 43 6.88 -16.47 -3.80
CA PHE A 43 6.39 -16.86 -2.48
C PHE A 43 5.39 -15.85 -1.93
N PHE A 44 5.72 -14.56 -2.01
CA PHE A 44 4.83 -13.47 -1.58
C PHE A 44 3.48 -13.54 -2.28
N ILE A 45 3.47 -13.61 -3.62
CA ILE A 45 2.22 -13.65 -4.40
C ILE A 45 1.46 -14.97 -4.20
N GLY A 46 2.18 -16.09 -4.15
CA GLY A 46 1.57 -17.42 -4.08
C GLY A 46 1.04 -17.79 -2.70
N TYR A 47 1.68 -17.31 -1.63
CA TYR A 47 1.40 -17.73 -0.26
C TYR A 47 1.00 -16.58 0.67
N GLU A 48 1.64 -15.40 0.57
CA GLU A 48 1.37 -14.30 1.51
C GLU A 48 0.18 -13.43 1.09
N VAL A 49 0.05 -13.12 -0.20
CA VAL A 49 -1.05 -12.29 -0.73
C VAL A 49 -2.44 -12.91 -0.55
N PRO A 50 -2.68 -14.20 -0.87
CA PRO A 50 -4.01 -14.78 -0.84
C PRO A 50 -4.80 -14.61 0.48
N PRO A 51 -4.22 -14.82 1.68
CA PRO A 51 -4.98 -14.67 2.91
C PRO A 51 -5.50 -13.24 3.13
N PHE A 52 -4.67 -12.21 2.94
CA PHE A 52 -5.13 -10.83 3.16
C PHE A 52 -5.95 -10.28 1.99
N ALA A 53 -5.69 -10.71 0.75
CA ALA A 53 -6.48 -10.29 -0.41
C ALA A 53 -7.92 -10.86 -0.39
N ARG A 54 -8.14 -11.98 0.30
CA ARG A 54 -9.46 -12.64 0.43
C ARG A 54 -10.14 -12.36 1.76
N TYR A 55 -9.47 -11.68 2.68
CA TYR A 55 -10.03 -11.39 3.99
C TYR A 55 -11.24 -10.46 3.85
N VAL A 56 -12.35 -10.86 4.46
CA VAL A 56 -13.55 -10.04 4.57
C VAL A 56 -13.74 -9.75 6.05
N PRO A 57 -13.64 -8.48 6.49
CA PRO A 57 -13.84 -8.14 7.89
C PRO A 57 -15.31 -8.37 8.30
N ASP A 58 -15.53 -8.73 9.56
CA ASP A 58 -16.87 -8.78 10.14
C ASP A 58 -17.40 -7.35 10.35
N LEU A 59 -18.14 -6.86 9.36
CA LEU A 59 -18.67 -5.51 9.35
C LEU A 59 -19.71 -5.28 10.46
N ALA A 60 -20.49 -6.31 10.80
CA ALA A 60 -21.48 -6.20 11.86
C ALA A 60 -20.81 -6.03 13.22
N ALA A 61 -19.75 -6.80 13.48
CA ALA A 61 -18.93 -6.64 14.68
C ALA A 61 -18.23 -5.28 14.73
N LEU A 62 -17.67 -4.81 13.61
CA LEU A 62 -17.03 -3.48 13.54
C LEU A 62 -18.03 -2.35 13.81
N SER A 63 -19.22 -2.39 13.21
CA SER A 63 -20.27 -1.39 13.44
C SER A 63 -20.87 -1.43 14.84
N ALA A 64 -20.88 -2.60 15.49
CA ALA A 64 -21.38 -2.75 16.86
C ALA A 64 -20.33 -2.42 17.93
N SER A 65 -19.05 -2.29 17.54
CA SER A 65 -17.95 -1.96 18.45
C SER A 65 -18.08 -0.54 19.00
N SER A 66 -17.69 -0.34 20.25
CA SER A 66 -17.52 1.00 20.84
C SER A 66 -16.18 1.64 20.50
N VAL A 67 -15.30 0.92 19.79
CA VAL A 67 -13.98 1.43 19.37
C VAL A 67 -14.14 2.21 18.06
N PRO A 68 -13.76 3.51 18.00
CA PRO A 68 -13.79 4.27 16.77
C PRO A 68 -12.89 3.66 15.69
N VAL A 69 -13.39 3.59 14.45
CA VAL A 69 -12.64 3.10 13.29
C VAL A 69 -12.34 4.26 12.36
N VAL A 70 -11.06 4.50 12.10
CA VAL A 70 -10.60 5.51 11.13
C VAL A 70 -10.18 4.81 9.84
N ALA A 71 -10.85 5.12 8.73
CA ALA A 71 -10.49 4.63 7.41
C ALA A 71 -9.49 5.58 6.74
N ALA A 72 -8.19 5.36 6.97
CA ALA A 72 -7.12 6.22 6.49
C ALA A 72 -6.57 5.83 5.10
N VAL A 73 -6.41 6.80 4.20
CA VAL A 73 -5.72 6.62 2.90
C VAL A 73 -4.62 7.66 2.71
N GLY A 74 -3.52 7.28 2.08
CA GLY A 74 -2.48 8.23 1.68
C GLY A 74 -2.96 9.12 0.53
N GLY A 75 -2.81 10.44 0.68
CA GLY A 75 -3.22 11.44 -0.32
C GLY A 75 -2.48 11.34 -1.66
N GLU A 76 -1.28 10.78 -1.65
CA GLU A 76 -0.46 10.57 -2.86
C GLU A 76 -0.66 9.19 -3.50
N THR A 77 -1.53 8.36 -2.91
CA THR A 77 -1.84 7.04 -3.44
C THR A 77 -2.78 7.14 -4.64
N GLN A 78 -2.42 6.50 -5.75
CA GLN A 78 -3.25 6.48 -6.97
C GLN A 78 -4.65 5.92 -6.69
N VAL A 79 -5.65 6.46 -7.39
CA VAL A 79 -7.07 6.20 -7.12
C VAL A 79 -7.49 4.74 -7.35
N ASP A 80 -6.83 4.06 -8.28
CA ASP A 80 -7.05 2.68 -8.70
C ASP A 80 -6.23 1.67 -7.90
N PHE A 81 -5.31 2.14 -7.05
CA PHE A 81 -4.49 1.28 -6.21
C PHE A 81 -5.38 0.44 -5.26
N ALA A 82 -5.21 -0.87 -5.29
CA ALA A 82 -6.12 -1.81 -4.65
C ALA A 82 -6.29 -1.56 -3.13
N PRO A 83 -5.23 -1.31 -2.33
CA PRO A 83 -5.37 -0.93 -0.93
C PRO A 83 -6.22 0.33 -0.71
N ARG A 84 -6.03 1.38 -1.51
CA ARG A 84 -6.83 2.61 -1.40
C ARG A 84 -8.30 2.31 -1.66
N ARG A 85 -8.61 1.57 -2.74
CA ARG A 85 -9.99 1.17 -3.06
C ARG A 85 -10.63 0.34 -1.95
N ALA A 86 -9.88 -0.59 -1.36
CA ALA A 86 -10.35 -1.41 -0.25
C ALA A 86 -10.70 -0.56 0.98
N THR A 87 -9.86 0.43 1.33
CA THR A 87 -10.15 1.35 2.43
C THR A 87 -11.38 2.21 2.18
N ILE A 88 -11.54 2.77 0.97
CA ILE A 88 -12.71 3.58 0.62
C ILE A 88 -13.99 2.75 0.71
N GLU A 89 -13.97 1.52 0.20
CA GLU A 89 -15.11 0.59 0.29
C GLU A 89 -15.44 0.22 1.73
N LEU A 90 -14.43 -0.03 2.57
CA LEU A 90 -14.63 -0.30 4.00
C LEU A 90 -15.29 0.91 4.69
N ALA A 91 -14.80 2.12 4.41
CA ALA A 91 -15.34 3.35 5.00
C ALA A 91 -16.84 3.51 4.66
N ALA A 92 -17.20 3.32 3.39
CA ALA A 92 -18.58 3.38 2.91
C ALA A 92 -19.48 2.36 3.60
N ARG A 93 -19.00 1.12 3.82
CA ARG A 93 -19.76 0.06 4.51
C ARG A 93 -19.95 0.33 5.99
N LEU A 94 -18.98 0.98 6.63
CA LEU A 94 -19.06 1.35 8.05
C LEU A 94 -19.78 2.69 8.27
N GLY A 95 -20.08 3.44 7.20
CA GLY A 95 -20.68 4.77 7.31
C GLY A 95 -19.74 5.81 7.91
N VAL A 96 -18.42 5.65 7.72
CA VAL A 96 -17.40 6.59 8.17
C VAL A 96 -16.78 7.32 6.98
N GLU A 97 -16.45 8.59 7.17
CA GLU A 97 -15.74 9.36 6.14
C GLU A 97 -14.26 8.93 6.06
N PRO A 98 -13.73 8.62 4.87
CA PRO A 98 -12.30 8.36 4.71
C PRO A 98 -11.46 9.58 5.12
N THR A 99 -10.41 9.33 5.89
CA THR A 99 -9.44 10.37 6.27
C THR A 99 -8.22 10.30 5.38
N VAL A 100 -7.81 11.43 4.82
CA VAL A 100 -6.60 11.50 4.00
C VAL A 100 -5.40 11.83 4.87
N PHE A 101 -4.40 10.94 4.85
CA PHE A 101 -3.11 11.12 5.49
C PHE A 101 -2.05 11.60 4.49
N PRO A 102 -1.02 12.32 4.94
CA PRO A 102 0.12 12.71 4.10
C PRO A 102 0.87 11.50 3.50
N GLY A 103 1.39 11.67 2.29
CA GLY A 103 2.13 10.64 1.59
C GLY A 103 1.28 9.53 0.97
N ASP A 104 1.94 8.44 0.59
CA ASP A 104 1.33 7.24 0.05
C ASP A 104 1.20 6.15 1.14
N HIS A 105 1.26 4.86 0.76
CA HIS A 105 1.28 3.75 1.69
C HIS A 105 2.46 3.78 2.70
N GLY A 106 3.55 4.49 2.40
CA GLY A 106 4.72 4.67 3.26
C GLY A 106 4.79 6.05 3.93
N GLY A 107 3.70 6.83 3.93
CA GLY A 107 3.66 8.20 4.44
C GLY A 107 4.17 8.38 5.88
N PHE A 108 4.06 7.36 6.71
CA PHE A 108 4.59 7.36 8.08
C PHE A 108 6.12 7.50 8.16
N GLY A 109 6.84 7.11 7.11
CA GLY A 109 8.30 7.26 7.01
C GLY A 109 8.72 8.51 6.22
N THR A 110 8.00 8.84 5.15
CA THR A 110 8.36 9.96 4.26
C THR A 110 7.84 11.31 4.73
N HIS A 111 6.77 11.33 5.53
CA HIS A 111 6.07 12.54 5.99
C HIS A 111 5.88 12.54 7.52
N VAL A 112 6.90 12.10 8.27
CA VAL A 112 6.83 11.79 9.71
C VAL A 112 6.04 12.82 10.54
N GLU A 113 6.40 14.10 10.49
CA GLU A 113 5.77 15.16 11.31
C GLU A 113 4.31 15.39 10.93
N ALA A 114 4.03 15.48 9.62
CA ALA A 114 2.67 15.70 9.12
C ALA A 114 1.77 14.48 9.39
N PHE A 115 2.31 13.27 9.22
CA PHE A 115 1.60 12.02 9.52
C PHE A 115 1.25 11.92 11.00
N ALA A 116 2.20 12.25 11.89
CA ALA A 116 1.97 12.27 13.34
C ALA A 116 0.87 13.27 13.73
N ALA A 117 0.89 14.48 13.16
CA ALA A 117 -0.17 15.47 13.40
C ALA A 117 -1.55 14.98 12.93
N SER A 118 -1.64 14.31 11.77
CA SER A 118 -2.88 13.68 11.30
C SER A 118 -3.33 12.54 12.20
N LEU A 119 -2.39 11.77 12.76
CA LEU A 119 -2.70 10.67 13.67
C LEU A 119 -3.27 11.19 14.99
N ASP A 120 -2.64 12.21 15.58
CA ASP A 120 -3.14 12.85 16.80
C ASP A 120 -4.55 13.39 16.57
N LEU A 121 -4.77 14.11 15.47
CA LEU A 121 -6.10 14.65 15.14
C LEU A 121 -7.16 13.56 14.94
N ALA A 122 -6.80 12.42 14.32
CA ALA A 122 -7.73 11.34 14.03
C ALA A 122 -8.10 10.51 15.27
N LEU A 123 -7.28 10.54 16.32
CA LEU A 123 -7.46 9.73 17.55
C LEU A 123 -7.85 10.55 18.79
N SER A 124 -7.96 11.87 18.65
CA SER A 124 -8.45 12.79 19.69
C SER A 124 -9.96 12.72 19.88
#